data_AF-A0A8H6IXW8-F1
#
_entry.id   AF-A0A8H6IXW8-F1
#
_cell.length_a   1.000
_cell.length_b   1.000
_cell.length_c   1.000
_cell.angle_alpha   90.00
_cell.angle_beta   90.00
_cell.angle_gamma   90.00
#
_symmetry.space_group_name_H-M   'P 1'
#
loop_
_entity.id
_entity.type
_entity.pdbx_description
1 polymer ?
#
loop_
_entity_poly.entity_id
_entity_poly.type
_entity_poly.pdbx_seq_one_letter_code
_entity_poly.pdbx_strand_id
1 'polypeptide(L)'
;MSGFEVAGIVLGSIPLIISALEHYNKDIATVGTWRRYKTVLGQLKRNLETELVGFQDVCDKLLLGLVPKSQIDSMVSERLDPAWLDPGLQDKIKARLHRSFDVFEGRVKDIESAIDEMIEKLDLQPGGKVRWQEASAIVREFKRATFTLERSEYEELLATIKEGVSSVESMVDRNVKMEPERKRRSQGRLIRIAREVYVSVYRALVSGLQCSCSHRLHLGLASRSVDLPHGEADEGVIQRLSFSPGGHLRDYR
;
A
#
# COMPACT_ATOMS: atom_id res chain seq x y z
N MET A 1 0.75 -12.57 -6.93
CA MET A 1 0.05 -11.51 -6.18
C MET A 1 0.98 -10.33 -6.13
N SER A 2 0.52 -9.17 -6.57
CA SER A 2 1.28 -7.95 -6.37
C SER A 2 1.36 -7.66 -4.87
N GLY A 3 2.44 -7.03 -4.40
CA GLY A 3 2.65 -6.79 -2.97
C GLY A 3 1.58 -6.01 -2.25
N PHE A 4 0.76 -5.28 -3.01
CA PHE A 4 -0.22 -4.36 -2.46
C PHE A 4 -1.63 -4.95 -2.32
N GLU A 5 -1.95 -5.98 -3.12
CA GLU A 5 -3.15 -6.80 -2.94
C GLU A 5 -3.23 -7.37 -1.52
N VAL A 6 -2.08 -7.69 -0.95
CA VAL A 6 -1.92 -8.23 0.39
C VAL A 6 -2.47 -7.29 1.47
N ALA A 7 -2.42 -5.97 1.27
CA ALA A 7 -2.99 -5.03 2.24
C ALA A 7 -4.51 -5.21 2.37
N GLY A 8 -5.22 -5.43 1.26
CA GLY A 8 -6.66 -5.73 1.27
C GLY A 8 -6.98 -7.06 1.94
N ILE A 9 -6.08 -8.06 1.80
CA ILE A 9 -6.19 -9.36 2.49
C ILE A 9 -6.04 -9.17 4.00
N VAL A 10 -4.97 -8.50 4.45
CA VAL A 10 -4.72 -8.20 5.87
C VAL A 10 -5.92 -7.47 6.51
N LEU A 11 -6.44 -6.44 5.84
CA LEU A 11 -7.64 -5.70 6.28
C LEU A 11 -8.88 -6.58 6.38
N GLY A 12 -9.02 -7.56 5.48
CA GLY A 12 -10.13 -8.51 5.48
C GLY A 12 -10.02 -9.60 6.54
N SER A 13 -8.80 -10.06 6.83
CA SER A 13 -8.53 -11.25 7.65
C SER A 13 -8.53 -10.96 9.16
N ILE A 14 -7.97 -9.83 9.61
CA ILE A 14 -7.95 -9.49 11.06
C ILE A 14 -9.38 -9.42 11.64
N PRO A 15 -10.39 -8.78 10.98
CA PRO A 15 -11.77 -8.80 11.45
C PRO A 15 -12.38 -10.20 11.56
N LEU A 16 -11.98 -11.15 10.70
CA LEU A 16 -12.44 -12.53 10.78
C LEU A 16 -11.90 -13.22 12.03
N ILE A 17 -10.62 -13.00 12.34
CA ILE A 17 -10.02 -13.50 13.58
C ILE A 17 -10.72 -12.90 14.80
N ILE A 18 -10.93 -11.58 14.82
CA ILE A 18 -11.63 -10.89 15.92
C ILE A 18 -13.03 -11.49 16.11
N SER A 19 -13.80 -11.65 15.03
CA SER A 19 -15.14 -12.25 15.08
C SER A 19 -15.11 -13.70 15.58
N ALA A 20 -14.11 -14.48 15.18
CA ALA A 20 -13.93 -15.82 15.67
C ALA A 20 -13.64 -15.85 17.19
N LEU A 21 -12.74 -15.00 17.67
CA LEU A 21 -12.43 -14.90 19.10
C LEU A 21 -13.67 -14.53 19.94
N GLU A 22 -14.61 -13.74 19.40
CA GLU A 22 -15.89 -13.48 20.07
C GLU A 22 -16.74 -14.75 20.23
N HIS A 23 -16.77 -15.61 19.20
CA HIS A 23 -17.45 -16.90 19.27
C HIS A 23 -16.83 -17.84 20.30
N TYR A 24 -15.51 -17.78 20.48
CA TYR A 24 -14.82 -18.54 21.53
C TYR A 24 -15.26 -18.16 22.96
N ASN A 25 -15.86 -16.98 23.15
CA ASN A 25 -16.29 -16.47 24.46
C ASN A 25 -17.79 -16.75 24.78
N LYS A 26 -18.59 -17.14 23.78
CA LYS A 26 -20.07 -17.12 23.84
C LYS A 26 -20.69 -18.12 24.84
N ASP A 27 -19.90 -19.08 25.36
CA ASP A 27 -20.41 -20.19 26.19
C ASP A 27 -19.63 -20.39 27.50
N ILE A 28 -18.97 -19.35 28.03
CA ILE A 28 -18.09 -19.46 29.21
C ILE A 28 -18.67 -18.72 30.43
N ALA A 29 -19.96 -18.37 30.40
CA ALA A 29 -20.58 -17.64 31.50
C ALA A 29 -20.56 -18.40 32.84
N THR A 30 -20.45 -19.73 32.81
CA THR A 30 -20.84 -20.58 33.96
C THR A 30 -19.71 -21.15 34.81
N VAL A 31 -18.44 -21.07 34.41
CA VAL A 31 -17.35 -21.82 35.10
C VAL A 31 -16.16 -20.93 35.45
N GLY A 32 -15.92 -20.71 36.74
CA GLY A 32 -14.80 -19.91 37.27
C GLY A 32 -13.40 -20.44 36.91
N THR A 33 -13.31 -21.70 36.47
CA THR A 33 -12.07 -22.39 36.07
C THR A 33 -11.41 -21.78 34.83
N TRP A 34 -12.16 -21.08 33.97
CA TRP A 34 -11.65 -20.51 32.71
C TRP A 34 -11.28 -19.03 32.76
N ARG A 35 -11.00 -18.48 33.95
CA ARG A 35 -10.57 -17.07 34.10
C ARG A 35 -9.33 -16.75 33.27
N ARG A 36 -8.28 -17.58 33.34
CA ARG A 36 -7.03 -17.39 32.59
C ARG A 36 -7.30 -17.36 31.07
N TYR A 37 -8.12 -18.27 30.58
CA TYR A 37 -8.54 -18.31 29.18
C TYR A 37 -9.24 -17.01 28.75
N LYS A 38 -10.22 -16.53 29.54
CA LYS A 38 -10.92 -15.26 29.24
C LYS A 38 -9.96 -14.08 29.18
N THR A 39 -8.98 -14.03 30.08
CA THR A 39 -7.95 -12.99 30.09
C THR A 39 -7.09 -13.04 28.83
N VAL A 40 -6.58 -14.22 28.47
CA VAL A 40 -5.72 -14.40 27.28
C VAL A 40 -6.47 -14.05 26.01
N LEU A 41 -7.68 -14.58 25.83
CA LEU A 41 -8.53 -14.30 24.68
C LEU A 41 -8.87 -12.81 24.58
N GLY A 42 -9.28 -12.20 25.69
CA GLY A 42 -9.60 -10.78 25.72
C GLY A 42 -8.39 -9.89 25.42
N GLN A 43 -7.18 -10.29 25.84
CA GLN A 43 -5.96 -9.57 25.52
C GLN A 43 -5.61 -9.69 24.03
N LEU A 44 -5.68 -10.90 23.48
CA LEU A 44 -5.43 -11.14 22.06
C LEU A 44 -6.40 -10.34 21.19
N LYS A 45 -7.71 -10.37 21.51
CA LYS A 45 -8.73 -9.59 20.81
C LYS A 45 -8.41 -8.09 20.81
N ARG A 46 -8.17 -7.49 21.99
CA ARG A 46 -7.88 -6.05 22.11
C ARG A 46 -6.62 -5.64 21.35
N ASN A 47 -5.59 -6.47 21.40
CA ASN A 47 -4.37 -6.20 20.67
C ASN A 47 -4.60 -6.28 19.15
N LEU A 48 -5.32 -7.28 18.65
CA LEU A 48 -5.69 -7.37 17.23
C LEU A 48 -6.58 -6.20 16.78
N GLU A 49 -7.51 -5.74 17.61
CA GLU A 49 -8.30 -4.52 17.34
C GLU A 49 -7.40 -3.28 17.22
N THR A 50 -6.38 -3.18 18.08
CA THR A 50 -5.41 -2.08 18.03
C THR A 50 -4.58 -2.13 16.74
N GLU A 51 -4.06 -3.30 16.39
CA GLU A 51 -3.27 -3.47 15.16
C GLU A 51 -4.11 -3.29 13.89
N LEU A 52 -5.40 -3.67 13.92
CA LEU A 52 -6.33 -3.40 12.82
C LEU A 52 -6.50 -1.90 12.60
N VAL A 53 -6.80 -1.14 13.65
CA VAL A 53 -6.94 0.32 13.55
C VAL A 53 -5.63 0.96 13.09
N GLY A 54 -4.50 0.53 13.65
CA GLY A 54 -3.19 1.00 13.21
C GLY A 54 -2.93 0.74 11.73
N PHE A 55 -3.22 -0.47 11.24
CA PHE A 55 -3.05 -0.80 9.83
C PHE A 55 -4.02 -0.03 8.91
N GLN A 56 -5.25 0.22 9.37
CA GLN A 56 -6.22 1.07 8.69
C GLN A 56 -5.72 2.51 8.55
N ASP A 57 -5.20 3.10 9.63
CA ASP A 57 -4.61 4.46 9.61
C ASP A 57 -3.42 4.56 8.66
N VAL A 58 -2.59 3.51 8.61
CA VAL A 58 -1.47 3.41 7.67
C VAL A 58 -1.96 3.38 6.23
N CYS A 59 -2.99 2.59 5.96
CA CYS A 59 -3.62 2.49 4.64
C CYS A 59 -4.26 3.82 4.21
N ASP A 60 -5.02 4.47 5.09
CA ASP A 60 -5.60 5.80 4.85
C ASP A 60 -4.50 6.81 4.46
N LYS A 61 -3.49 6.97 5.33
CA LYS A 61 -2.34 7.85 5.07
C LYS A 61 -1.65 7.54 3.73
N LEU A 62 -1.49 6.26 3.41
CA LEU A 62 -0.85 5.83 2.18
C LEU A 62 -1.68 6.15 0.93
N LEU A 63 -3.01 6.15 1.04
CA LEU A 63 -3.94 6.42 -0.07
C LEU A 63 -4.23 7.91 -0.25
N LEU A 64 -4.02 8.75 0.77
CA LEU A 64 -4.29 10.19 0.73
C LEU A 64 -3.67 10.88 -0.49
N GLY A 65 -4.50 11.42 -1.38
CA GLY A 65 -4.06 12.12 -2.59
C GLY A 65 -3.62 11.21 -3.75
N LEU A 66 -3.74 9.88 -3.62
CA LEU A 66 -3.63 8.94 -4.74
C LEU A 66 -5.00 8.58 -5.34
N VAL A 67 -6.02 8.56 -4.48
CA VAL A 67 -7.43 8.28 -4.81
C VAL A 67 -8.36 9.34 -4.19
N PRO A 68 -9.62 9.49 -4.66
CA PRO A 68 -10.60 10.37 -4.04
C PRO A 68 -10.90 9.97 -2.59
N LYS A 69 -11.14 10.94 -1.70
CA LYS A 69 -11.40 10.68 -0.28
C LYS A 69 -12.56 9.70 -0.04
N SER A 70 -13.64 9.81 -0.83
CA SER A 70 -14.80 8.91 -0.75
C SER A 70 -14.47 7.44 -1.07
N GLN A 71 -13.37 7.18 -1.79
CA GLN A 71 -12.90 5.84 -2.10
C GLN A 71 -11.96 5.31 -1.00
N ILE A 72 -11.29 6.17 -0.25
CA ILE A 72 -10.39 5.73 0.82
C ILE A 72 -11.18 5.00 1.92
N ASP A 73 -12.30 5.58 2.34
CA ASP A 73 -13.15 4.99 3.37
C ASP A 73 -13.65 3.60 2.97
N SER A 74 -14.03 3.40 1.70
CA SER A 74 -14.45 2.07 1.20
C SER A 74 -13.27 1.10 1.20
N MET A 75 -12.11 1.52 0.70
CA MET A 75 -10.93 0.66 0.59
C MET A 75 -10.41 0.18 1.96
N VAL A 76 -10.48 1.03 2.98
CA VAL A 76 -9.98 0.75 4.34
C VAL A 76 -11.01 0.00 5.19
N SER A 77 -12.31 0.19 4.92
CA SER A 77 -13.40 -0.40 5.71
C SER A 77 -13.97 -1.68 5.10
N GLU A 78 -13.98 -1.80 3.78
CA GLU A 78 -14.50 -2.97 3.07
C GLU A 78 -13.44 -4.07 2.99
N ARG A 79 -13.87 -5.31 3.24
CA ARG A 79 -13.01 -6.48 3.12
C ARG A 79 -12.66 -6.67 1.64
N LEU A 80 -11.37 -6.71 1.31
CA LEU A 80 -10.88 -7.08 -0.03
C LEU A 80 -11.46 -6.20 -1.16
N ASP A 81 -11.51 -4.86 -0.98
CA ASP A 81 -11.95 -3.93 -2.02
C ASP A 81 -11.15 -4.18 -3.34
N PRO A 82 -11.82 -4.45 -4.48
CA PRO A 82 -11.14 -4.67 -5.76
C PRO A 82 -10.24 -3.51 -6.19
N ALA A 83 -10.43 -2.30 -5.66
CA ALA A 83 -9.55 -1.17 -5.91
C ALA A 83 -8.10 -1.43 -5.48
N TRP A 84 -7.83 -2.34 -4.54
CA TRP A 84 -6.47 -2.77 -4.18
C TRP A 84 -5.75 -3.51 -5.31
N LEU A 85 -6.49 -4.07 -6.28
CA LEU A 85 -5.98 -4.78 -7.46
C LEU A 85 -5.67 -3.84 -8.65
N ASP A 86 -6.01 -2.54 -8.57
CA ASP A 86 -5.80 -1.60 -9.67
C ASP A 86 -4.29 -1.40 -9.95
N PRO A 87 -3.79 -1.77 -11.15
CA PRO A 87 -2.38 -1.58 -11.49
C PRO A 87 -1.96 -0.11 -11.45
N GLY A 88 -2.88 0.81 -11.81
CA GLY A 88 -2.61 2.25 -11.80
C GLY A 88 -2.37 2.80 -10.39
N LEU A 89 -3.12 2.29 -9.41
CA LEU A 89 -2.91 2.60 -8.00
C LEU A 89 -1.56 2.06 -7.49
N GLN A 90 -1.19 0.84 -7.88
CA GLN A 90 0.08 0.24 -7.48
C GLN A 90 1.29 1.03 -7.96
N ASP A 91 1.27 1.51 -9.19
CA ASP A 91 2.33 2.36 -9.73
C ASP A 91 2.46 3.66 -8.93
N LYS A 92 1.33 4.26 -8.53
CA LYS A 92 1.32 5.47 -7.69
C LYS A 92 1.88 5.20 -6.30
N ILE A 93 1.55 4.08 -5.69
CA ILE A 93 2.07 3.68 -4.36
C ILE A 93 3.56 3.38 -4.43
N LYS A 94 4.01 2.68 -5.47
CA LYS A 94 5.43 2.43 -5.71
C LYS A 94 6.19 3.74 -5.89
N ALA A 95 5.63 4.70 -6.64
CA ALA A 95 6.20 6.02 -6.78
C ALA A 95 6.26 6.78 -5.43
N ARG A 96 5.20 6.69 -4.61
CA ARG A 96 5.12 7.31 -3.29
C ARG A 96 6.12 6.72 -2.29
N LEU A 97 6.14 5.40 -2.12
CA LEU A 97 7.01 4.67 -1.21
C LEU A 97 8.47 4.64 -1.69
N HIS A 98 8.70 4.91 -2.97
CA HIS A 98 10.03 5.13 -3.52
C HIS A 98 10.90 3.89 -3.27
N ARG A 99 12.14 4.09 -2.79
CA ARG A 99 13.05 3.00 -2.42
C ARG A 99 12.57 2.09 -1.27
N SER A 100 11.51 2.48 -0.54
CA SER A 100 10.98 1.69 0.57
C SER A 100 9.90 0.70 0.13
N PHE A 101 9.49 0.70 -1.15
CA PHE A 101 8.41 -0.15 -1.64
C PHE A 101 8.68 -1.65 -1.38
N ASP A 102 9.83 -2.17 -1.79
CA ASP A 102 10.11 -3.61 -1.68
C ASP A 102 10.15 -4.08 -0.21
N VAL A 103 10.66 -3.24 0.69
CA VAL A 103 10.71 -3.54 2.12
C VAL A 103 9.33 -3.44 2.75
N PHE A 104 8.54 -2.43 2.36
CA PHE A 104 7.14 -2.31 2.76
C PHE A 104 6.34 -3.54 2.35
N GLU A 105 6.48 -3.98 1.10
CA GLU A 105 5.82 -5.18 0.58
C GLU A 105 6.22 -6.43 1.38
N GLY A 106 7.51 -6.59 1.68
CA GLY A 106 7.99 -7.68 2.53
C GLY A 106 7.31 -7.68 3.91
N ARG A 107 7.24 -6.52 4.56
CA ARG A 107 6.59 -6.39 5.88
C ARG A 107 5.10 -6.67 5.87
N VAL A 108 4.40 -6.26 4.82
CA VAL A 108 2.97 -6.55 4.66
C VAL A 108 2.73 -8.06 4.45
N LYS A 109 3.62 -8.75 3.73
CA LYS A 109 3.58 -10.23 3.61
C LYS A 109 3.94 -10.95 4.89
N ASP A 110 4.86 -10.43 5.70
CA ASP A 110 5.16 -10.97 7.02
C ASP A 110 3.92 -10.91 7.93
N ILE A 111 3.17 -9.79 7.89
CA ILE A 111 1.90 -9.63 8.61
C ILE A 111 0.86 -10.64 8.11
N GLU A 112 0.67 -10.75 6.79
CA GLU A 112 -0.24 -11.73 6.18
C GLU A 112 0.08 -13.16 6.64
N SER A 113 1.36 -13.54 6.59
CA SER A 113 1.79 -14.89 6.99
C SER A 113 1.49 -15.17 8.46
N ALA A 114 1.72 -14.19 9.35
CA ALA A 114 1.39 -14.32 10.77
C ALA A 114 -0.13 -14.41 11.03
N ILE A 115 -0.92 -13.71 10.22
CA ILE A 115 -2.38 -13.77 10.25
C ILE A 115 -2.87 -15.15 9.78
N ASP A 116 -2.33 -15.67 8.68
CA ASP A 116 -2.69 -16.98 8.14
C ASP A 116 -2.35 -18.10 9.13
N GLU A 117 -1.19 -18.04 9.78
CA GLU A 117 -0.83 -18.99 10.84
C GLU A 117 -1.81 -18.89 12.03
N MET A 118 -2.24 -17.67 12.39
CA MET A 118 -3.25 -17.47 13.43
C MET A 118 -4.61 -18.05 13.04
N ILE A 119 -5.03 -17.88 11.78
CA ILE A 119 -6.26 -18.46 11.22
C ILE A 119 -6.23 -19.99 11.30
N GLU A 120 -5.09 -20.60 10.93
CA GLU A 120 -4.90 -22.05 10.96
C GLU A 120 -4.96 -22.59 12.40
N LYS A 121 -4.26 -21.96 13.34
CA LYS A 121 -4.26 -22.36 14.77
C LYS A 121 -5.64 -22.22 15.40
N LEU A 122 -6.41 -21.22 15.00
CA LEU A 122 -7.79 -21.04 15.43
C LEU A 122 -8.80 -21.91 14.65
N ASP A 123 -8.37 -22.69 13.65
CA ASP A 123 -9.18 -23.58 12.79
C ASP A 123 -10.46 -22.88 12.29
N LEU A 124 -10.23 -21.69 11.72
CA LEU A 124 -11.29 -20.86 11.19
C LEU A 124 -11.67 -21.36 9.80
N GLN A 125 -12.97 -21.51 9.59
CA GLN A 125 -13.54 -21.70 8.27
C GLN A 125 -13.58 -20.38 7.51
N PRO A 126 -13.66 -20.42 6.16
CA PRO A 126 -13.99 -19.26 5.35
C PRO A 126 -15.24 -18.55 5.90
N GLY A 127 -15.09 -17.27 6.25
CA GLY A 127 -16.17 -16.47 6.87
C GLY A 127 -16.11 -16.34 8.39
N GLY A 128 -15.01 -16.76 9.04
CA GLY A 128 -14.75 -16.46 10.47
C GLY A 128 -15.50 -17.37 11.45
N LYS A 129 -16.07 -18.47 10.97
CA LYS A 129 -16.72 -19.49 11.82
C LYS A 129 -15.68 -20.47 12.34
N VAL A 130 -15.82 -20.86 13.60
CA VAL A 130 -14.91 -21.82 14.24
C VAL A 130 -15.39 -23.24 13.96
N ARG A 131 -14.51 -24.11 13.44
CA ARG A 131 -14.90 -25.46 12.98
C ARG A 131 -15.50 -26.34 14.07
N TRP A 132 -15.09 -26.17 15.32
CA TRP A 132 -15.54 -26.99 16.45
C TRP A 132 -16.67 -26.38 17.28
N GLN A 133 -17.32 -25.32 16.81
CA GLN A 133 -18.41 -24.70 17.56
C GLN A 133 -19.59 -25.66 17.79
N GLU A 134 -19.86 -26.53 16.81
CA GLU A 134 -20.90 -27.57 16.87
C GLU A 134 -20.37 -28.92 17.41
N ALA A 135 -19.11 -28.98 17.83
CA ALA A 135 -18.50 -30.20 18.36
C ALA A 135 -18.95 -30.50 19.80
N SER A 136 -18.66 -31.72 20.26
CA SER A 136 -18.98 -32.16 21.62
C SER A 136 -18.33 -31.29 22.69
N ALA A 137 -18.92 -31.25 23.90
CA ALA A 137 -18.42 -30.45 25.01
C ALA A 137 -16.94 -30.75 25.34
N ILE A 138 -16.53 -32.02 25.25
CA ILE A 138 -15.14 -32.44 25.51
C ILE A 138 -14.17 -31.82 24.50
N VAL A 139 -14.53 -31.80 23.20
CA VAL A 139 -13.70 -31.19 22.15
C VAL A 139 -13.54 -29.69 22.40
N ARG A 140 -14.63 -29.02 22.80
CA ARG A 140 -14.60 -27.58 23.10
C ARG A 140 -13.73 -27.26 24.31
N GLU A 141 -13.81 -28.04 25.38
CA GLU A 141 -12.96 -27.86 26.56
C GLU A 141 -11.49 -28.18 26.26
N PHE A 142 -11.21 -29.20 25.44
CA PHE A 142 -9.86 -29.51 24.99
C PHE A 142 -9.27 -28.35 24.17
N LYS A 143 -10.02 -27.80 23.22
CA LYS A 143 -9.59 -26.64 22.42
C LYS A 143 -9.33 -25.39 23.27
N ARG A 144 -10.12 -25.16 24.33
CA ARG A 144 -9.88 -24.08 25.30
C ARG A 144 -8.59 -24.29 26.10
N ALA A 145 -8.32 -25.53 26.50
CA ALA A 145 -7.08 -25.89 27.16
C ALA A 145 -5.88 -25.66 26.24
N THR A 146 -5.93 -26.18 25.02
CA THR A 146 -4.90 -26.01 23.98
C THR A 146 -4.60 -24.53 23.74
N PHE A 147 -5.62 -23.70 23.50
CA PHE A 147 -5.45 -22.25 23.32
C PHE A 147 -4.71 -21.58 24.50
N THR A 148 -5.01 -22.02 25.73
CA THR A 148 -4.37 -21.46 26.93
C THR A 148 -2.90 -21.90 27.07
N LEU A 149 -2.58 -23.10 26.60
CA LEU A 149 -1.22 -23.67 26.60
C LEU A 149 -0.35 -23.03 25.51
N GLU A 150 -0.90 -22.83 24.32
CA GLU A 150 -0.24 -22.21 23.15
C GLU A 150 -0.14 -20.67 23.25
N ARG A 151 -0.43 -20.09 24.42
CA ARG A 151 -0.44 -18.63 24.64
C ARG A 151 0.81 -17.94 24.09
N SER A 152 2.00 -18.51 24.33
CA SER A 152 3.26 -17.92 23.87
C SER A 152 3.32 -17.82 22.34
N GLU A 153 2.77 -18.81 21.63
CA GLU A 153 2.75 -18.81 20.17
C GLU A 153 1.82 -17.73 19.61
N TYR A 154 0.64 -17.54 20.22
CA TYR A 154 -0.23 -16.41 19.86
C TYR A 154 0.40 -15.05 20.18
N GLU A 155 1.17 -14.96 21.27
CA GLU A 155 1.91 -13.75 21.63
C GLU A 155 3.05 -13.46 20.64
N GLU A 156 3.74 -14.49 20.13
CA GLU A 156 4.75 -14.37 19.08
C GLU A 156 4.15 -13.89 17.76
N LEU A 157 3.06 -14.53 17.29
CA LEU A 157 2.35 -14.10 16.08
C LEU A 157 1.85 -12.66 16.17
N LEU A 158 1.29 -12.29 17.32
CA LEU A 158 0.85 -10.93 17.57
C LEU A 158 2.03 -9.95 17.59
N ALA A 159 3.18 -10.34 18.15
CA ALA A 159 4.37 -9.51 18.14
C ALA A 159 4.87 -9.25 16.71
N THR A 160 4.83 -10.26 15.84
CA THR A 160 5.15 -10.12 14.40
C THR A 160 4.19 -9.16 13.71
N ILE A 161 2.87 -9.28 13.94
CA ILE A 161 1.87 -8.35 13.39
C ILE A 161 2.18 -6.91 13.85
N LYS A 162 2.38 -6.72 15.16
CA LYS A 162 2.65 -5.39 15.75
C LYS A 162 3.93 -4.75 15.22
N GLU A 163 5.01 -5.52 15.14
CA GLU A 163 6.28 -5.04 14.59
C GLU A 163 6.12 -4.69 13.11
N GLY A 164 5.40 -5.51 12.34
CA GLY A 164 5.06 -5.27 10.95
C GLY A 164 4.30 -3.96 10.78
N VAL A 165 3.17 -3.78 11.47
CA VAL A 165 2.33 -2.57 11.38
C VAL A 165 3.13 -1.33 11.76
N SER A 166 3.88 -1.37 12.86
CA SER A 166 4.72 -0.24 13.30
C SER A 166 5.82 0.10 12.28
N SER A 167 6.43 -0.93 11.67
CA SER A 167 7.46 -0.74 10.64
C SER A 167 6.89 -0.08 9.39
N VAL A 168 5.77 -0.60 8.90
CA VAL A 168 5.04 -0.10 7.73
C VAL A 168 4.56 1.33 7.98
N GLU A 169 4.02 1.63 9.16
CA GLU A 169 3.63 2.99 9.56
C GLU A 169 4.80 3.98 9.45
N SER A 170 5.94 3.66 10.06
CA SER A 170 7.11 4.53 10.04
C SER A 170 7.62 4.79 8.61
N MET A 171 7.48 3.80 7.72
CA MET A 171 7.84 3.91 6.31
C MET A 171 6.89 4.81 5.55
N VAL A 172 5.59 4.64 5.75
CA VAL A 172 4.54 5.46 5.13
C VAL A 172 4.69 6.91 5.59
N ASP A 173 4.79 7.17 6.89
CA ASP A 173 4.93 8.52 7.44
C ASP A 173 6.15 9.24 6.86
N ARG A 174 7.32 8.57 6.86
CA ARG A 174 8.55 9.15 6.31
C ARG A 174 8.42 9.41 4.81
N ASN A 175 7.80 8.51 4.05
CA ASN A 175 7.71 8.67 2.61
C ASN A 175 6.66 9.69 2.20
N VAL A 176 5.47 9.71 2.81
CA VAL A 176 4.46 10.74 2.57
C VAL A 176 5.01 12.12 2.90
N LYS A 177 5.71 12.27 4.04
CA LYS A 177 6.35 13.53 4.43
C LYS A 177 7.37 14.03 3.40
N MET A 178 8.14 13.14 2.80
CA MET A 178 9.22 13.48 1.85
C MET A 178 8.76 13.54 0.39
N GLU A 179 7.52 13.17 0.10
CA GLU A 179 6.97 13.13 -1.25
C GLU A 179 6.98 14.50 -1.94
N PRO A 180 6.57 15.62 -1.30
CA PRO A 180 6.56 16.93 -1.94
C PRO A 180 7.95 17.38 -2.41
N GLU A 181 8.98 17.19 -1.56
CA GLU A 181 10.36 17.53 -1.90
C GLU A 181 10.92 16.60 -2.98
N ARG A 182 10.51 15.32 -3.02
CA ARG A 182 10.87 14.42 -4.13
C ARG A 182 10.24 14.89 -5.44
N LYS A 183 8.95 15.25 -5.44
CA LYS A 183 8.24 15.79 -6.61
C LYS A 183 8.85 17.10 -7.10
N ARG A 184 9.22 18.02 -6.20
CA ARG A 184 9.91 19.26 -6.56
C ARG A 184 11.27 19.01 -7.21
N ARG A 185 12.05 18.04 -6.69
CA ARG A 185 13.35 17.68 -7.27
C ARG A 185 13.22 17.00 -8.63
N SER A 186 12.26 16.10 -8.81
CA SER A 186 12.02 15.45 -10.10
C SER A 186 11.58 16.45 -11.16
N GLN A 187 10.73 17.41 -10.81
CA GLN A 187 10.35 18.51 -11.71
C GLN A 187 11.56 19.36 -12.14
N GLY A 188 12.47 19.68 -11.21
CA GLY A 188 13.72 20.37 -11.57
C GLY A 188 14.57 19.58 -12.58
N ARG A 189 14.69 18.26 -12.39
CA ARG A 189 15.35 17.36 -13.35
C ARG A 189 14.64 17.33 -14.70
N LEU A 190 13.31 17.20 -14.72
CA LEU A 190 12.51 17.24 -15.95
C LEU A 190 12.74 18.52 -16.73
N ILE A 191 12.68 19.67 -16.07
CA ILE A 191 12.87 20.97 -16.71
C ILE A 191 14.28 21.07 -17.30
N ARG A 192 15.30 20.57 -16.58
CA ARG A 192 16.68 20.53 -17.09
C ARG A 192 16.77 19.71 -18.38
N ILE A 193 16.30 18.46 -18.35
CA ILE A 193 16.33 17.55 -19.51
C ILE A 193 15.53 18.13 -20.68
N ALA A 194 14.31 18.61 -20.43
CA ALA A 194 13.47 19.21 -21.46
C ALA A 194 14.14 20.43 -22.11
N ARG A 195 14.85 21.26 -21.33
CA ARG A 195 15.61 22.40 -21.84
C ARG A 195 16.79 21.95 -22.69
N GLU A 196 17.53 20.92 -22.30
CA GLU A 196 18.65 20.36 -23.05
C GLU A 196 18.19 19.82 -24.42
N VAL A 197 17.11 19.02 -24.43
CA VAL A 197 16.51 18.51 -25.67
C VAL A 197 16.01 19.65 -26.56
N TYR A 198 15.27 20.60 -25.98
CA TYR A 198 14.79 21.79 -26.70
C TYR A 198 15.95 22.54 -27.38
N VAL A 199 17.04 22.80 -26.65
CA VAL A 199 18.20 23.53 -27.20
C VAL A 199 18.85 22.75 -28.34
N SER A 200 18.99 21.43 -28.19
CA SER A 200 19.56 20.57 -29.23
C SER A 200 18.72 20.59 -30.52
N VAL A 201 17.41 20.36 -30.39
CA VAL A 201 16.47 20.37 -31.53
C VAL A 201 16.40 21.75 -32.18
N TYR A 202 16.33 22.81 -31.37
CA TYR A 202 16.31 24.17 -31.88
C TYR A 202 17.58 24.50 -32.69
N ARG A 203 18.77 24.14 -32.19
CA ARG A 203 20.03 24.33 -32.92
C ARG A 203 20.07 23.55 -34.23
N ALA A 204 19.59 22.31 -34.23
CA ALA A 204 19.53 21.49 -35.44
C ALA A 204 18.60 22.12 -36.49
N LEU A 205 17.42 22.58 -36.07
CA LEU A 205 16.46 23.25 -36.96
C LEU A 205 17.02 24.56 -37.53
N VAL A 206 17.63 25.40 -36.71
CA VAL A 206 18.26 26.65 -37.17
C VAL A 206 19.39 26.36 -38.16
N SER A 207 20.20 25.32 -37.91
CA SER A 207 21.31 24.95 -38.81
C SER A 207 20.82 24.40 -40.16
N GLY A 208 19.65 23.75 -40.18
CA GLY A 208 19.03 23.23 -41.40
C GLY A 208 18.31 24.30 -42.24
N LEU A 209 17.91 25.42 -41.63
CA LEU A 209 17.23 26.53 -42.32
C LEU A 209 18.27 27.51 -42.88
N GLN A 210 18.81 27.20 -44.05
CA GLN A 210 19.85 27.99 -44.71
C GLN A 210 19.32 29.08 -45.65
N CYS A 211 18.01 29.38 -45.65
CA CYS A 211 17.50 30.43 -46.52
C CYS A 211 17.66 31.83 -45.93
N SER A 212 17.63 32.84 -46.79
CA SER A 212 17.66 34.27 -46.48
C SER A 212 16.33 34.81 -45.91
N CYS A 213 15.33 33.95 -45.73
CA CYS A 213 14.03 34.28 -45.16
C CYS A 213 14.07 34.38 -43.62
N SER A 214 13.23 35.24 -43.03
CA SER A 214 13.06 35.33 -41.57
C SER A 214 12.09 34.25 -41.07
N HIS A 215 12.59 33.28 -40.31
CA HIS A 215 11.77 32.22 -39.69
C HIS A 215 11.50 32.52 -38.23
N ARG A 216 10.27 32.26 -37.80
CA ARG A 216 9.93 32.13 -36.38
C ARG A 216 9.51 30.69 -36.08
N LEU A 217 10.31 30.02 -35.26
CA LEU A 217 10.11 28.65 -34.83
C LEU A 217 9.70 28.62 -33.36
N HIS A 218 8.73 27.78 -33.05
CA HIS A 218 8.31 27.50 -31.69
C HIS A 218 8.24 25.98 -31.49
N LEU A 219 8.72 25.52 -30.34
CA LEU A 219 8.60 24.13 -29.90
C LEU A 219 7.82 24.14 -28.59
N GLY A 220 6.61 23.59 -28.62
CA GLY A 220 5.77 23.39 -27.44
C GLY A 220 6.09 22.07 -26.77
N LEU A 221 6.21 22.07 -25.43
CA LEU A 221 6.27 20.84 -24.65
C LEU A 221 4.82 20.39 -24.37
N ALA A 222 4.43 19.23 -24.90
CA ALA A 222 3.05 18.75 -24.80
C ALA A 222 2.75 18.08 -23.45
N SER A 223 3.73 17.42 -22.82
CA SER A 223 3.54 16.76 -21.51
C SER A 223 4.06 17.62 -20.34
N ARG A 224 3.18 18.03 -19.42
CA ARG A 224 3.56 18.76 -18.19
C ARG A 224 3.66 17.91 -16.93
N SER A 225 3.12 16.69 -16.93
CA SER A 225 3.12 15.81 -15.76
C SER A 225 3.67 14.44 -16.13
N VAL A 226 4.96 14.24 -15.89
CA VAL A 226 5.57 12.90 -15.86
C VAL A 226 6.01 12.71 -14.41
N ASP A 227 5.37 11.81 -13.68
CA ASP A 227 5.94 11.36 -12.42
C ASP A 227 7.19 10.55 -12.78
N LEU A 228 8.37 11.14 -12.54
CA LEU A 228 9.62 10.47 -12.81
C LEU A 228 9.80 9.32 -11.82
N PRO A 229 9.81 8.06 -12.29
CA PRO A 229 10.18 6.93 -11.47
C PRO A 229 11.59 7.14 -10.92
N HIS A 230 11.82 6.56 -9.74
CA HIS A 230 13.17 6.56 -9.19
C HIS A 230 14.13 5.77 -10.07
N GLY A 231 15.32 6.31 -10.32
CA GLY A 231 16.38 5.60 -11.01
C GLY A 231 16.21 5.49 -12.52
N GLU A 232 15.14 6.06 -13.10
CA GLU A 232 14.99 6.10 -14.54
C GLU A 232 16.09 6.95 -15.17
N ALA A 233 16.77 6.41 -16.19
CA ALA A 233 17.83 7.10 -16.93
C ALA A 233 17.28 8.30 -17.73
N ASP A 234 18.12 9.30 -18.01
CA ASP A 234 17.72 10.51 -18.73
C ASP A 234 17.12 10.14 -20.12
N GLU A 235 17.61 9.08 -20.79
CA GLU A 235 17.09 8.61 -22.08
C GLU A 235 15.62 8.14 -22.00
N GLY A 236 15.26 7.41 -20.95
CA GLY A 236 13.88 6.94 -20.74
C GLY A 236 12.91 8.09 -20.49
N VAL A 237 13.39 9.12 -19.79
CA VAL A 237 12.63 10.36 -19.59
C VAL A 237 12.41 11.09 -20.91
N ILE A 238 13.44 11.20 -21.75
CA ILE A 238 13.37 11.87 -23.05
C ILE A 238 12.35 11.20 -23.97
N GLN A 239 12.28 9.87 -24.00
CA GLN A 239 11.29 9.15 -24.82
C GLN A 239 9.83 9.46 -24.45
N ARG A 240 9.57 9.87 -23.20
CA ARG A 240 8.23 10.27 -22.74
C ARG A 240 7.93 11.75 -23.00
N LEU A 241 8.94 12.57 -23.31
CA LEU A 241 8.73 13.97 -23.66
C LEU A 241 8.25 14.07 -25.12
N SER A 242 7.02 14.55 -25.29
CA SER A 242 6.48 14.89 -26.60
C SER A 242 6.67 16.38 -26.89
N PHE A 243 7.31 16.69 -28.02
CA PHE A 243 7.46 18.05 -28.53
C PHE A 243 6.58 18.22 -29.77
N SER A 244 5.77 19.29 -29.79
CA SER A 244 5.01 19.67 -30.97
C SER A 244 5.70 20.85 -31.68
N PRO A 245 6.10 20.68 -32.95
CA PRO A 245 6.64 21.79 -33.73
C PRO A 245 5.52 22.72 -34.19
N GLY A 246 5.78 24.03 -34.14
CA GLY A 246 4.92 25.06 -34.73
C GLY A 246 5.77 26.15 -35.38
N GLY A 247 5.35 26.66 -36.54
CA GLY A 247 6.09 27.70 -37.25
C GLY A 247 5.20 28.52 -38.16
N HIS A 248 5.54 29.79 -38.34
CA HIS A 248 4.90 30.69 -39.28
C HIS A 248 5.97 31.35 -40.16
N LEU A 249 5.85 31.18 -41.47
CA LEU A 249 6.68 31.88 -42.45
C LEU A 249 6.14 33.31 -42.59
N ARG A 250 7.02 34.31 -42.51
CA ARG A 250 6.73 35.68 -42.94
C ARG A 250 7.61 35.99 -44.14
N ASP A 251 7.01 35.97 -45.32
CA ASP A 251 7.64 36.47 -46.53
C ASP A 251 7.71 38.00 -46.44
N TYR A 252 8.93 38.54 -46.39
CA TYR A 252 9.16 39.95 -46.68
C TYR A 252 9.29 40.07 -48.20
N ARG A 253 8.35 40.79 -48.82
CA ARG A 253 8.56 41.42 -50.12
C ARG A 253 9.33 42.70 -49.94
#